data_AF-A0A6S7KLL8-F1
#
_entry.id   AF-A0A6S7KLL8-F1
#
_cell.length_a   1.000
_cell.length_b   1.000
_cell.length_c   1.000
_cell.angle_alpha   90.00
_cell.angle_beta   90.00
_cell.angle_gamma   90.00
#
_symmetry.space_group_name_H-M   'P 1'
#
loop_
_entity.id
_entity.type
_entity.pdbx_description
1 polymer ?
#
loop_
_entity_poly.entity_id
_entity_poly.type
_entity_poly.pdbx_seq_one_letter_code
_entity_poly.pdbx_strand_id
1 'polypeptide(L)'
;TFYNQHSDSNAINKHRIDPFLRAQHVRLVVVSFTGTYPCMRVELYGCPESAASAANCYSTLGIRDGNLFPNTVFTGDEDIQQYKPHKGRLDSGNGWCTNNFEKPVIRVSVSQRDLE
;
A
#
# COMPACT_ATOMS: atom_id res chain seq x y z
N THR A 1 2.37 3.56 -27.71
CA THR A 1 2.71 4.91 -27.21
C THR A 1 1.53 5.44 -26.43
N PHE A 2 1.78 6.03 -25.25
CA PHE A 2 0.75 6.65 -24.41
C PHE A 2 0.86 8.17 -24.50
N TYR A 3 -0.28 8.87 -24.39
CA TYR A 3 -0.36 10.32 -24.41
C TYR A 3 -1.13 10.81 -23.20
N ASN A 4 -0.62 11.82 -22.52
CA ASN A 4 -1.32 12.47 -21.42
C ASN A 4 -2.57 13.18 -21.95
N GLN A 5 -3.70 12.99 -21.26
CA GLN A 5 -4.94 13.75 -21.51
C GLN A 5 -4.89 15.12 -20.83
N HIS A 6 -4.16 15.23 -19.72
CA HIS A 6 -3.96 16.45 -18.95
C HIS A 6 -2.45 16.70 -18.75
N SER A 7 -1.98 17.91 -19.00
CA SER A 7 -0.54 18.23 -19.09
C SER A 7 -0.02 19.18 -18.02
N ASP A 8 -0.78 19.44 -16.95
CA ASP A 8 -0.27 20.23 -15.83
C ASP A 8 0.62 19.40 -14.89
N SER A 9 1.36 20.06 -14.01
CA SER A 9 2.36 19.42 -13.12
C SER A 9 1.75 18.50 -12.06
N ASN A 10 0.44 18.57 -11.83
CA ASN A 10 -0.30 17.81 -10.82
C ASN A 10 -1.31 16.83 -11.41
N ALA A 11 -1.55 16.88 -12.72
CA ALA A 11 -2.43 15.97 -13.43
C ALA A 11 -2.00 14.51 -13.27
N ILE A 12 -2.95 13.66 -12.90
CA ILE A 12 -2.78 12.21 -12.87
C ILE A 12 -3.38 11.65 -14.17
N ASN A 13 -2.53 11.13 -15.05
CA ASN A 13 -2.95 10.42 -16.25
C ASN A 13 -2.81 8.91 -16.03
N LYS A 14 -3.90 8.15 -16.19
CA LYS A 14 -3.89 6.69 -16.03
C LYS A 14 -3.92 6.03 -17.39
N HIS A 15 -3.02 5.07 -17.59
CA HIS A 15 -2.94 4.27 -18.81
C HIS A 15 -3.07 2.80 -18.48
N ARG A 16 -3.96 2.11 -19.20
CA ARG A 16 -4.07 0.65 -19.14
C ARG A 16 -3.18 0.03 -20.21
N ILE A 17 -2.40 -0.97 -19.81
CA ILE A 17 -1.59 -1.78 -20.72
C ILE A 17 -2.38 -3.06 -20.98
N ASP A 18 -2.80 -3.25 -22.23
CA ASP A 18 -3.53 -4.43 -22.67
C ASP A 18 -2.92 -4.98 -23.97
N PRO A 19 -2.49 -6.27 -24.01
CA PRO A 19 -2.49 -7.23 -22.90
C PRO A 19 -1.54 -6.84 -21.77
N PHE A 20 -1.74 -7.41 -20.57
CA PHE A 20 -0.89 -7.13 -19.41
C PHE A 20 0.59 -7.42 -19.69
N LEU A 21 1.46 -6.53 -19.24
CA LEU A 21 2.91 -6.70 -19.35
C LEU A 21 3.42 -7.65 -18.26
N ARG A 22 4.14 -8.70 -18.65
CA ARG A 22 4.96 -9.51 -17.74
C ARG A 22 6.42 -9.11 -17.90
N ALA A 23 6.99 -8.46 -16.88
CA ALA A 23 8.37 -7.99 -16.92
C ALA A 23 8.93 -7.81 -15.50
N GLN A 24 10.24 -8.01 -15.36
CA GLN A 24 10.98 -7.62 -14.15
C GLN A 24 11.48 -6.18 -14.22
N HIS A 25 11.74 -5.68 -15.44
CA HIS A 25 12.28 -4.35 -15.70
C HIS A 25 11.38 -3.60 -16.67
N VAL A 26 11.01 -2.36 -16.33
CA VAL A 26 10.19 -1.49 -17.17
C VAL A 26 10.98 -0.23 -17.51
N ARG A 27 11.12 0.06 -18.80
CA ARG A 27 11.74 1.29 -19.29
C ARG A 27 10.67 2.22 -19.85
N LEU A 28 10.58 3.43 -19.30
CA LEU A 28 9.72 4.50 -19.81
C LEU A 28 10.58 5.43 -20.65
N VAL A 29 10.21 5.59 -21.93
CA VAL A 29 10.92 6.46 -22.88
C VAL A 29 10.04 7.66 -23.17
N VAL A 30 10.49 8.85 -22.77
CA VAL A 30 9.79 10.11 -23.07
C VAL A 30 10.00 10.45 -24.54
N VAL A 31 8.90 10.50 -25.29
CA VAL A 31 8.91 10.83 -26.72
C VAL A 31 8.71 12.32 -26.98
N SER A 32 7.96 13.00 -26.12
CA SER A 32 7.72 14.44 -26.17
C SER A 32 7.37 14.97 -24.77
N PHE A 33 7.66 16.24 -24.51
CA PHE A 33 7.36 16.92 -23.25
C PHE A 33 7.15 18.41 -23.50
N THR A 34 6.54 19.09 -22.52
CA THR A 34 6.33 20.54 -22.52
C THR A 34 7.21 21.20 -21.47
N GLY A 35 7.61 22.45 -21.69
CA GLY A 35 8.48 23.21 -20.77
C GLY A 35 9.98 23.00 -21.04
N THR A 36 10.82 23.43 -20.09
CA THR A 36 12.28 23.46 -20.26
C THR A 36 12.93 22.08 -20.15
N TYR A 37 12.36 21.18 -19.35
CA TYR A 37 12.94 19.85 -19.06
C TYR A 37 11.85 18.77 -19.04
N PRO A 38 12.16 17.52 -19.45
CA PRO A 38 11.25 16.39 -19.30
C PRO A 38 11.17 15.98 -17.81
N CYS A 39 10.01 16.14 -17.19
CA CYS A 39 9.75 15.78 -15.81
C CYS A 39 8.61 14.76 -15.72
N MET A 40 8.76 13.72 -14.89
CA MET A 40 7.72 12.70 -14.68
C MET A 40 7.67 12.24 -13.22
N ARG A 41 6.46 11.94 -12.74
CA ARG A 41 6.20 11.14 -11.54
C ARG A 41 5.36 9.95 -11.97
N VAL A 42 5.80 8.73 -11.67
CA VAL A 42 5.16 7.52 -12.16
C VAL A 42 4.96 6.53 -11.04
N GLU A 43 3.81 5.87 -11.05
CA GLU A 43 3.50 4.71 -10.24
C GLU A 43 3.04 3.59 -11.18
N LEU A 44 3.63 2.40 -11.03
CA LEU A 44 3.29 1.22 -11.81
C LEU A 44 2.40 0.31 -10.97
N TYR A 45 1.21 0.01 -11.49
CA TYR A 45 0.25 -0.89 -10.85
C TYR A 45 0.27 -2.25 -11.53
N GLY A 46 0.41 -3.31 -10.76
CA GLY A 46 0.45 -4.68 -11.26
C GLY A 46 0.36 -5.71 -10.13
N CYS A 47 0.49 -6.98 -10.50
CA CYS A 47 0.58 -8.10 -9.56
C CYS A 47 1.78 -8.98 -9.94
N PRO A 48 2.36 -9.73 -8.97
CA PRO A 48 3.42 -10.68 -9.27
C PRO A 48 2.86 -11.86 -10.06
N GLU A 49 3.67 -12.43 -10.95
CA GLU A 49 3.27 -13.57 -11.79
C GLU A 49 2.94 -14.82 -10.96
N SER A 50 3.67 -15.08 -9.87
CA SER A 50 3.44 -16.20 -8.94
C SER A 50 2.19 -16.05 -8.07
N ALA A 51 1.58 -14.86 -8.02
CA ALA A 51 0.33 -14.65 -7.29
C ALA A 51 -0.89 -15.28 -8.00
N ALA A 52 -0.70 -15.86 -9.18
CA ALA A 52 -1.72 -16.66 -9.87
C ALA A 52 -1.82 -18.10 -9.32
N SER A 53 -0.77 -18.63 -8.66
CA SER A 53 -0.76 -19.98 -8.07
C SER A 53 -0.60 -19.99 -6.55
N ALA A 54 -0.21 -18.86 -5.94
CA ALA A 54 -0.43 -18.59 -4.53
C ALA A 54 -1.32 -17.35 -4.46
N ALA A 55 -2.61 -17.55 -4.20
CA ALA A 55 -3.44 -16.43 -3.81
C ALA A 55 -2.69 -15.64 -2.71
N ASN A 56 -2.52 -14.34 -2.88
CA ASN A 56 -2.42 -13.39 -1.76
C ASN A 56 -1.06 -13.09 -1.08
N CYS A 57 0.11 -13.30 -1.70
CA CYS A 57 1.37 -12.88 -1.02
C CYS A 57 1.57 -11.35 -0.91
N TYR A 58 0.93 -10.55 -1.77
CA TYR A 58 1.01 -9.06 -1.75
C TYR A 58 -0.34 -8.37 -1.63
N SER A 59 -1.44 -9.12 -1.51
CA SER A 59 -2.72 -8.51 -1.19
C SER A 59 -2.69 -8.03 0.25
N THR A 60 -3.26 -6.85 0.51
CA THR A 60 -3.38 -6.36 1.87
C THR A 60 -4.27 -7.30 2.67
N LEU A 61 -3.91 -7.62 3.91
CA LEU A 61 -4.79 -8.37 4.83
C LEU A 61 -6.05 -7.58 5.21
N GLY A 62 -6.18 -6.32 4.81
CA GLY A 62 -7.33 -5.48 5.17
C GLY A 62 -7.27 -4.91 6.58
N ILE A 63 -6.09 -4.91 7.22
CA ILE A 63 -5.84 -4.29 8.54
C ILE A 63 -6.26 -2.82 8.59
N ARG A 64 -6.42 -2.12 7.45
CA ARG A 64 -6.96 -0.76 7.40
C ARG A 64 -8.48 -0.69 7.56
N ASP A 65 -9.22 -1.70 7.16
CA ASP A 65 -10.68 -1.72 7.26
C ASP A 65 -11.11 -1.97 8.72
N GLY A 66 -11.74 -0.96 9.34
CA GLY A 66 -12.19 -1.02 10.74
C GLY A 66 -13.36 -1.99 10.96
N ASN A 67 -14.06 -2.37 9.88
CA ASN A 67 -15.12 -3.37 9.93
C ASN A 67 -14.53 -4.78 9.90
N LEU A 68 -13.54 -5.02 9.03
CA LEU A 68 -12.87 -6.33 8.92
C LEU A 68 -11.97 -6.61 10.13
N PHE A 69 -11.26 -5.58 10.60
CA PHE A 69 -10.42 -5.63 11.79
C PHE A 69 -10.94 -4.59 12.79
N PRO A 70 -11.90 -4.91 13.67
CA PRO A 70 -12.37 -3.95 14.68
C PRO A 70 -11.26 -3.64 15.70
N ASN A 71 -11.32 -2.47 16.34
CA ASN A 71 -10.28 -2.04 17.30
C ASN A 71 -9.99 -3.06 18.41
N THR A 72 -10.97 -3.89 18.75
CA THR A 72 -10.89 -4.93 19.78
C THR A 72 -9.92 -6.07 19.44
N VAL A 73 -9.54 -6.25 18.18
CA VAL A 73 -8.58 -7.30 17.78
C VAL A 73 -7.12 -6.88 17.96
N PHE A 74 -6.87 -5.61 18.31
CA PHE A 74 -5.55 -5.06 18.54
C PHE A 74 -5.25 -5.08 20.04
N THR A 75 -4.08 -5.59 20.41
CA THR A 75 -3.61 -5.64 21.80
C THR A 75 -2.18 -5.15 21.85
N GLY A 76 -1.89 -4.23 22.76
CA GLY A 76 -0.53 -3.75 23.02
C GLY A 76 -0.20 -3.91 24.50
N ASP A 77 1.05 -3.65 24.82
CA ASP A 77 1.57 -3.60 26.18
C ASP A 77 1.78 -2.15 26.60
N GLU A 78 1.49 -1.81 27.86
CA GLU A 78 1.74 -0.49 28.45
C GLU A 78 1.31 0.72 27.57
N ASP A 79 0.16 0.59 26.91
CA ASP A 79 -0.31 1.54 25.89
C ASP A 79 -0.57 2.95 26.42
N ILE A 80 0.02 3.94 25.74
CA ILE A 80 -0.26 5.35 26.01
C ILE A 80 -1.68 5.70 25.53
N GLN A 81 -2.41 6.50 26.31
CA GLN A 81 -3.86 6.72 26.08
C GLN A 81 -4.23 7.18 24.66
N GLN A 82 -3.50 8.13 24.08
CA GLN A 82 -3.80 8.66 22.74
C GLN A 82 -3.25 7.81 21.58
N TYR A 83 -2.40 6.83 21.91
CA TYR A 83 -1.63 6.01 20.97
C TYR A 83 -1.94 4.53 21.18
N LYS A 84 -3.22 4.20 21.33
CA LYS A 84 -3.71 2.83 21.51
C LYS A 84 -3.32 1.90 20.34
N PRO A 85 -3.30 0.58 20.52
CA PRO A 85 -2.82 -0.38 19.52
C PRO A 85 -3.47 -0.25 18.14
N HIS A 86 -4.79 -0.05 18.10
CA HIS A 86 -5.52 0.12 16.84
C HIS A 86 -5.14 1.41 16.07
N LYS A 87 -4.42 2.35 16.71
CA LYS A 87 -3.82 3.50 16.04
C LYS A 87 -2.59 3.12 15.21
N GLY A 88 -2.00 1.94 15.39
CA GLY A 88 -0.94 1.42 14.50
C GLY A 88 -1.40 1.09 13.07
N ARG A 89 -2.68 1.31 12.76
CA ARG A 89 -3.28 1.08 11.44
C ARG A 89 -2.80 2.11 10.41
N LEU A 90 -2.66 1.69 9.15
CA LEU A 90 -2.39 2.63 8.05
C LEU A 90 -3.53 3.67 7.96
N ASP A 91 -3.18 4.94 7.81
CA ASP A 91 -4.07 6.11 7.77
C ASP A 91 -4.89 6.34 9.06
N SER A 92 -4.46 5.76 10.19
CA SER A 92 -4.84 6.25 11.51
C SER A 92 -4.16 7.59 11.76
N GLY A 93 -4.87 8.58 12.32
CA GLY A 93 -4.32 9.93 12.57
C GLY A 93 -3.13 9.99 13.54
N ASN A 94 -2.78 8.87 14.20
CA ASN A 94 -1.62 8.69 15.07
C ASN A 94 -1.02 7.29 14.85
N GLY A 95 0.18 7.03 15.36
CA GLY A 95 0.72 5.66 15.52
C GLY A 95 0.34 5.00 16.85
N TRP A 96 0.82 3.77 17.07
CA TRP A 96 0.80 3.13 18.39
C TRP A 96 2.07 3.50 19.18
N CYS A 97 1.94 3.73 20.49
CA CYS A 97 3.05 4.01 21.39
C CYS A 97 2.82 3.34 22.75
N THR A 98 3.91 2.91 23.37
CA THR A 98 3.94 2.19 24.64
C THR A 98 5.04 2.75 25.55
N ASN A 99 4.87 2.62 26.87
CA ASN A 99 5.91 2.88 27.87
C ASN A 99 6.88 1.70 28.08
N ASN A 100 6.66 0.56 27.41
CA ASN A 100 7.62 -0.54 27.43
C ASN A 100 8.81 -0.23 26.49
N PHE A 101 9.92 0.22 27.08
CA PHE A 101 11.14 0.56 26.34
C PHE A 101 12.08 -0.63 26.09
N GLU A 102 11.81 -1.80 26.68
CA GLU A 102 12.68 -2.97 26.52
C GLU A 102 12.21 -3.89 25.39
N LYS A 103 10.94 -4.29 25.43
CA LYS A 103 10.36 -5.29 24.51
C LYS A 103 8.92 -4.94 24.14
N PRO A 104 8.68 -3.80 23.47
CA PRO A 104 7.35 -3.37 23.08
C PRO A 104 6.68 -4.39 22.16
N VAL A 105 5.43 -4.76 22.41
CA VAL A 105 4.67 -5.71 21.58
C VAL A 105 3.26 -5.23 21.25
N ILE A 106 3.01 -5.03 19.96
CA ILE A 106 1.66 -4.94 19.40
C ILE A 106 1.26 -6.26 18.73
N ARG A 107 0.03 -6.68 18.96
CA ARG A 107 -0.58 -7.91 18.43
C ARG A 107 -1.87 -7.56 17.70
N VAL A 108 -2.12 -8.29 16.63
CA VAL A 108 -3.38 -8.23 15.86
C VAL A 108 -3.92 -9.64 15.77
N SER A 109 -5.09 -9.88 16.34
CA SER A 109 -5.75 -11.19 16.26
C SER A 109 -6.37 -11.35 14.87
N VAL A 110 -6.00 -12.43 14.19
CA VAL A 110 -6.55 -12.81 12.88
C VAL A 110 -7.49 -14.01 13.04
N SER A 111 -8.71 -13.91 12.50
CA SER A 111 -9.73 -14.95 12.62
C SER A 111 -9.73 -15.96 11.45
N GLN A 112 -9.13 -15.59 10.32
CA GLN A 112 -8.97 -16.47 9.16
C GLN A 112 -7.48 -16.74 8.94
N ARG A 113 -7.12 -18.03 8.91
CA ARG A 113 -5.89 -18.50 8.27
C ARG A 113 -6.25 -18.79 6.83
N ASP A 114 -5.42 -18.34 5.88
CA ASP A 114 -5.52 -18.81 4.51
C ASP A 114 -5.39 -20.34 4.55
N LEU A 115 -6.47 -21.04 4.18
CA LEU A 115 -6.41 -22.47 3.86
C LEU A 115 -5.71 -22.57 2.51
N GLU A 116 -4.71 -23.44 2.44
CA GLU A 116 -3.79 -23.70 1.32
C GLU A 116 -4.39 -23.50 -0.09
#